data_AF-A0A520YUG3-F1
#
_entry.id   AF-A0A520YUG3-F1
#
_cell.length_a   1.000
_cell.length_b   1.000
_cell.length_c   1.000
_cell.angle_alpha   90.00
_cell.angle_beta   90.00
_cell.angle_gamma   90.00
#
_symmetry.space_group_name_H-M   'P 1'
#
loop_
_entity.id
_entity.type
_entity.pdbx_description
1 polymer ?
#
loop_
_entity_poly.entity_id
_entity_poly.type
_entity_poly.pdbx_seq_one_letter_code
_entity_poly.pdbx_strand_id
1 'polypeptide(L)'
;MDFKNRQRILPGFQMVYYPHRNNLFFIVCRMSASMKIVLISLLIIFIVTLYPFGFSMRGLDNQKIISYLVLERRPSSIYDILNNILLFLPFGFGFSGYSLQVKGAHALKTLAGATIISFGISYIVEVLQIFLPSRCSSLTDVFSNSAGGFFGFLCFYLWEFRVECIMRIKRNLIRIFLGCTAFAIFSAIMFAFLTRPGNWDKSFHLLLGNERTGNRPWRGSVSEISIADRAISSQEAALVFHGKGLGNLTGASLLCCYSLTDNGSYRDKAGHLSDLIWQGKYDDRYHDKDTMFGPDQWLMTRTPAEYLTQRISKSSEFTIQLALATANTMQSGPARIVTLSQNPSLRNFTIGQQNTDLVVRLRTPLTGKNGVYPEIVVADIFSSTKPRNLIITYSKSILRVYVDRIENPHVFAYSPVSSLVSHLFPIGAFGMKLCRILYYALVITPAGVLFILILKKFYTEK
;
A
#
# COMPACT_ATOMS: atom_id res chain seq x y z
N MET A 1 21.33 66.21 -47.30
CA MET A 1 21.00 65.09 -48.20
C MET A 1 21.14 63.81 -47.37
N ASP A 2 20.10 63.43 -46.63
CA ASP A 2 19.04 62.46 -47.00
C ASP A 2 19.64 61.03 -47.04
N PHE A 3 19.26 60.07 -46.18
CA PHE A 3 17.95 59.41 -46.18
C PHE A 3 17.63 58.69 -44.85
N LYS A 4 16.33 58.69 -44.52
CA LYS A 4 15.65 57.93 -43.46
C LYS A 4 15.97 56.43 -43.45
N ASN A 5 15.96 55.82 -42.26
CA ASN A 5 15.15 54.60 -42.05
C ASN A 5 14.78 54.37 -40.57
N ARG A 6 13.50 54.60 -40.25
CA ARG A 6 12.84 54.04 -39.06
C ARG A 6 12.57 52.57 -39.33
N GLN A 7 13.16 51.66 -38.56
CA GLN A 7 12.60 50.32 -38.40
C GLN A 7 11.86 50.23 -37.07
N ARG A 8 10.54 50.11 -37.18
CA ARG A 8 9.65 49.60 -36.14
C ARG A 8 10.11 48.19 -35.76
N ILE A 9 10.52 47.98 -34.52
CA ILE A 9 10.67 46.64 -33.95
C ILE A 9 9.30 46.25 -33.37
N LEU A 10 8.77 45.12 -33.84
CA LEU A 10 7.54 44.48 -33.38
C LEU A 10 7.63 44.12 -31.88
N PRO A 11 6.56 44.27 -31.08
CA PRO A 11 6.53 43.80 -29.71
C PRO A 11 6.25 42.29 -29.69
N GLY A 12 7.30 41.49 -29.61
CA GLY A 12 7.18 40.03 -29.47
C GLY A 12 8.55 39.40 -29.33
N PHE A 13 8.79 38.77 -28.18
CA PHE A 13 10.06 38.13 -27.77
C PHE A 13 11.21 39.09 -27.39
N GLN A 14 11.01 39.82 -26.27
CA GLN A 14 12.16 40.06 -25.40
C GLN A 14 12.66 38.71 -24.88
N MET A 15 13.86 38.30 -25.27
CA MET A 15 14.62 37.29 -24.52
C MET A 15 14.77 37.82 -23.10
N VAL A 16 13.96 37.30 -22.18
CA VAL A 16 14.04 37.65 -20.76
C VAL A 16 15.37 37.08 -20.24
N TYR A 17 16.37 37.93 -20.16
CA TYR A 17 17.64 37.63 -19.55
C TYR A 17 17.41 37.59 -18.03
N TYR A 18 17.01 36.44 -17.49
CA TYR A 18 16.82 36.26 -16.04
C TYR A 18 18.20 36.18 -15.36
N PRO A 19 18.54 37.13 -14.45
CA PRO A 19 19.80 37.08 -13.72
C PRO A 19 19.68 36.07 -12.57
N HIS A 20 19.70 34.76 -12.88
CA HIS A 20 19.50 33.66 -11.92
C HIS A 20 20.53 33.59 -10.77
N ARG A 21 21.65 34.33 -10.83
CA ARG A 21 22.80 34.11 -9.92
C ARG A 21 22.66 34.66 -8.50
N ASN A 22 21.80 35.65 -8.27
CA ASN A 22 21.66 36.29 -6.96
C ASN A 22 20.37 35.92 -6.23
N ASN A 23 19.64 34.90 -6.72
CA ASN A 23 18.35 34.53 -6.16
C ASN A 23 18.52 33.62 -4.93
N LEU A 24 17.89 33.98 -3.81
CA LEU A 24 18.00 33.28 -2.52
C LEU A 24 17.61 31.79 -2.60
N PHE A 25 16.83 31.42 -3.62
CA PHE A 25 16.44 30.05 -3.95
C PHE A 25 17.63 29.16 -4.35
N PHE A 26 18.58 29.67 -5.14
CA PHE A 26 19.81 28.95 -5.49
C PHE A 26 20.75 28.76 -4.29
N ILE A 27 20.58 29.57 -3.24
CA ILE A 27 21.28 29.41 -1.97
C ILE A 27 20.69 28.23 -1.16
N VAL A 28 19.40 27.92 -1.32
CA VAL A 28 18.72 26.78 -0.66
C VAL A 28 18.96 25.48 -1.44
N CYS A 29 18.78 25.49 -2.76
CA CYS A 29 19.17 24.40 -3.65
C CYS A 29 20.64 24.56 -4.06
N ARG A 30 21.58 24.52 -3.11
CA ARG A 30 23.02 24.56 -3.43
C ARG A 30 23.35 23.49 -4.47
N MET A 31 24.29 23.78 -5.35
CA MET A 31 24.80 22.82 -6.35
C MET A 31 25.05 21.43 -5.76
N SER A 32 25.58 21.38 -4.53
CA SER A 32 25.83 20.15 -3.76
C SER A 32 24.56 19.37 -3.39
N ALA A 33 23.43 20.03 -3.10
CA ALA A 33 22.16 19.39 -2.79
C ALA A 33 21.50 18.83 -4.05
N SER A 34 21.47 19.60 -5.14
CA SER A 34 20.97 19.16 -6.45
C SER A 34 21.74 17.93 -6.95
N MET A 35 23.08 17.95 -6.81
CA MET A 35 23.92 16.80 -7.14
C MET A 35 23.63 15.57 -6.27
N LYS A 36 23.39 15.73 -4.97
CA LYS A 36 22.98 14.60 -4.10
C LYS A 36 21.67 13.99 -4.56
N ILE A 37 20.68 14.81 -4.94
CA ILE A 37 19.40 14.32 -5.47
C ILE A 37 19.65 13.52 -6.75
N VAL A 38 20.47 14.04 -7.68
CA VAL A 38 20.83 13.33 -8.92
C VAL A 38 21.47 11.98 -8.60
N LEU A 39 22.51 11.94 -7.75
CA LEU A 39 23.24 10.71 -7.42
C LEU A 39 22.35 9.67 -6.73
N ILE A 40 21.52 10.09 -5.77
CA ILE A 40 20.58 9.20 -5.09
C ILE A 40 19.53 8.68 -6.07
N SER A 41 19.00 9.55 -6.95
CA SER A 41 18.02 9.15 -7.96
C SER A 41 18.59 8.14 -8.93
N LEU A 42 19.82 8.36 -9.41
CA LEU A 42 20.53 7.40 -10.25
C LEU A 42 20.72 6.05 -9.55
N LEU A 43 21.15 6.06 -8.28
CA LEU A 43 21.30 4.85 -7.50
C LEU A 43 19.98 4.08 -7.38
N ILE A 44 18.87 4.78 -7.07
CA ILE A 44 17.54 4.17 -6.96
C ILE A 44 17.09 3.63 -8.32
N ILE A 45 17.24 4.39 -9.40
CA ILE A 45 16.93 3.96 -10.76
C ILE A 45 17.64 2.64 -11.04
N PHE A 46 18.98 2.60 -10.91
CA PHE A 46 19.75 1.37 -11.18
C PHE A 46 19.35 0.21 -10.27
N ILE A 47 19.10 0.44 -8.98
CA ILE A 47 18.69 -0.64 -8.07
C ILE A 47 17.32 -1.20 -8.47
N VAL A 48 16.34 -0.33 -8.69
CA VAL A 48 14.96 -0.74 -8.97
C VAL A 48 14.86 -1.43 -10.31
N THR A 49 15.54 -0.91 -11.34
CA THR A 49 15.42 -1.41 -12.70
C THR A 49 16.28 -2.65 -12.97
N LEU A 50 17.43 -2.78 -12.29
CA LEU A 50 18.36 -3.89 -12.52
C LEU A 50 18.22 -5.03 -11.50
N TYR A 51 17.45 -4.88 -10.43
CA TYR A 51 17.13 -5.98 -9.51
C TYR A 51 16.44 -7.15 -10.26
N PRO A 52 16.86 -8.41 -10.06
CA PRO A 52 17.71 -8.93 -8.98
C PRO A 52 19.24 -8.99 -9.26
N PHE A 53 19.75 -8.29 -10.28
CA PHE A 53 21.17 -8.29 -10.69
C PHE A 53 21.71 -9.65 -11.16
N GLY A 54 20.83 -10.59 -11.49
CA GLY A 54 21.17 -11.92 -12.01
C GLY A 54 21.48 -11.93 -13.50
N PHE A 55 22.52 -11.19 -13.91
CA PHE A 55 22.90 -11.06 -15.31
C PHE A 55 23.39 -12.40 -15.89
N SER A 56 22.86 -12.81 -17.06
CA SER A 56 23.17 -14.07 -17.71
C SER A 56 23.20 -13.92 -19.23
N MET A 57 24.22 -14.50 -19.85
CA MET A 57 24.35 -14.59 -21.31
C MET A 57 23.63 -15.83 -21.91
N ARG A 58 23.10 -16.73 -21.06
CA ARG A 58 22.50 -17.99 -21.51
C ARG A 58 21.14 -17.74 -22.17
N GLY A 59 20.95 -18.23 -23.40
CA GLY A 59 19.67 -18.16 -24.12
C GLY A 59 19.48 -16.91 -25.00
N LEU A 60 20.54 -16.11 -25.17
CA LEU A 60 20.62 -15.03 -26.16
C LEU A 60 20.93 -15.61 -27.54
N ASP A 61 20.03 -15.38 -28.49
CA ASP A 61 20.24 -15.64 -29.92
C ASP A 61 20.20 -14.30 -30.67
N ASN A 62 20.84 -14.22 -31.84
CA ASN A 62 20.97 -13.01 -32.65
C ASN A 62 19.60 -12.39 -32.97
N GLN A 63 18.56 -13.21 -33.16
CA GLN A 63 17.19 -12.72 -33.37
C GLN A 63 16.59 -12.04 -32.13
N LYS A 64 16.83 -12.57 -30.92
CA LYS A 64 16.40 -11.93 -29.66
C LYS A 64 17.17 -10.64 -29.41
N ILE A 65 18.48 -10.62 -29.67
CA ILE A 65 19.30 -9.42 -29.51
C ILE A 65 18.80 -8.29 -30.44
N ILE A 66 18.47 -8.62 -31.69
CA ILE A 66 17.93 -7.63 -32.64
C ILE A 66 16.56 -7.13 -32.21
N SER A 67 15.63 -8.00 -31.77
CA SER A 67 14.31 -7.56 -31.31
C SER A 67 14.37 -6.69 -30.04
N TYR A 68 15.34 -6.93 -29.16
CA TYR A 68 15.57 -6.09 -27.99
C TYR A 68 16.29 -4.77 -28.33
N LEU A 69 17.20 -4.75 -29.31
CA LEU A 69 17.87 -3.53 -29.78
C LEU A 69 16.93 -2.59 -30.54
N VAL A 70 15.95 -3.14 -31.26
CA VAL A 70 14.88 -2.38 -31.92
C VAL A 70 13.79 -1.93 -30.92
N LEU A 71 13.85 -2.42 -29.67
CA LEU A 71 12.96 -2.09 -28.57
C LEU A 71 11.48 -2.19 -28.98
N GLU A 72 10.97 -3.40 -29.25
CA GLU A 72 9.58 -3.60 -29.67
C GLU A 72 8.56 -2.81 -28.82
N ARG A 73 7.67 -2.07 -29.49
CA ARG A 73 6.60 -1.30 -28.83
C ARG A 73 5.55 -2.28 -28.30
N ARG A 74 5.58 -2.53 -27.00
CA ARG A 74 4.60 -3.39 -26.31
C ARG A 74 3.51 -2.58 -25.61
N PRO A 75 2.28 -3.13 -25.52
CA PRO A 75 1.23 -2.53 -24.72
C PRO A 75 1.66 -2.55 -23.25
N SER A 76 1.91 -1.37 -22.68
CA SER A 76 2.23 -1.19 -21.27
C SER A 76 0.98 -0.72 -20.55
N SER A 77 0.78 -1.17 -19.31
CA SER A 77 -0.33 -0.65 -18.53
C SER A 77 -0.11 0.83 -18.22
N ILE A 78 -1.18 1.59 -18.00
CA ILE A 78 -1.07 2.98 -17.57
C ILE A 78 -0.28 3.12 -16.25
N TYR A 79 -0.26 2.06 -15.43
CA TYR A 79 0.49 2.01 -14.18
C TYR A 79 2.00 1.89 -14.41
N ASP A 80 2.43 1.10 -15.39
CA ASP A 80 3.85 0.96 -15.73
C ASP A 80 4.40 2.30 -16.24
N ILE A 81 3.63 2.99 -17.08
CA ILE A 81 3.93 4.33 -17.58
C ILE A 81 4.10 5.32 -16.41
N LEU A 82 3.15 5.35 -15.46
CA LEU A 82 3.21 6.26 -14.31
C LEU A 82 4.37 5.94 -13.36
N ASN A 83 4.66 4.67 -13.10
CA ASN A 83 5.78 4.26 -12.25
C ASN A 83 7.13 4.70 -12.84
N ASN A 84 7.29 4.54 -14.16
CA ASN A 84 8.48 4.95 -14.89
C ASN A 84 8.66 6.48 -14.88
N ILE A 85 7.57 7.24 -15.07
CA ILE A 85 7.57 8.70 -14.91
C ILE A 85 8.02 9.08 -13.48
N LEU A 86 7.42 8.48 -12.46
CA LEU A 86 7.73 8.80 -11.05
C LEU A 86 9.15 8.42 -10.65
N LEU A 87 9.69 7.34 -11.23
CA LEU A 87 11.04 6.88 -10.96
C LEU A 87 12.10 7.88 -11.45
N PHE A 88 11.88 8.50 -12.63
CA PHE A 88 12.80 9.47 -13.23
C PHE A 88 12.54 10.92 -12.85
N LEU A 89 11.38 11.24 -12.26
CA LEU A 89 11.03 12.59 -11.82
C LEU A 89 12.06 13.21 -10.84
N PRO A 90 12.54 12.50 -9.80
CA PRO A 90 13.56 13.03 -8.89
C PRO A 90 14.89 13.36 -9.60
N PHE A 91 15.28 12.55 -10.60
CA PHE A 91 16.46 12.84 -11.42
C PHE A 91 16.27 14.13 -12.21
N GLY A 92 15.14 14.28 -12.92
CA GLY A 92 14.82 15.50 -13.67
C GLY A 92 14.81 16.75 -12.79
N PHE A 93 14.27 16.65 -11.57
CA PHE A 93 14.26 17.74 -10.59
C PHE A 93 15.68 18.13 -10.16
N GLY A 94 16.50 17.16 -9.74
CA GLY A 94 17.87 17.39 -9.30
C GLY A 94 18.76 17.92 -10.42
N PHE A 95 18.66 17.34 -11.62
CA PHE A 95 19.41 17.79 -12.79
C PHE A 95 19.06 19.23 -13.14
N SER A 96 17.77 19.59 -13.11
CA SER A 96 17.32 20.95 -13.41
C SER A 96 17.89 21.96 -12.43
N GLY A 97 17.88 21.61 -11.14
CA GLY A 97 18.49 22.43 -10.10
C GLY A 97 19.99 22.59 -10.22
N TYR A 98 20.71 21.59 -10.74
CA TYR A 98 22.14 21.69 -11.02
C TYR A 98 22.42 22.51 -12.29
N SER A 99 21.75 22.16 -13.39
CA SER A 99 21.98 22.72 -14.73
C SER A 99 21.79 24.24 -14.76
N LEU A 100 20.74 24.76 -14.12
CA LEU A 100 20.47 26.20 -14.09
C LEU A 100 21.49 27.01 -13.28
N GLN A 101 22.40 26.37 -12.53
CA GLN A 101 23.52 27.03 -11.83
C GLN A 101 24.75 27.23 -12.72
N VAL A 102 24.83 26.49 -13.83
CA VAL A 102 25.97 26.52 -14.76
C VAL A 102 25.86 27.75 -15.67
N LYS A 103 27.00 28.42 -15.94
CA LYS A 103 27.03 29.59 -16.84
C LYS A 103 26.45 29.21 -18.21
N GLY A 104 25.49 30.00 -18.71
CA GLY A 104 24.92 29.86 -20.06
C GLY A 104 23.77 28.85 -20.19
N ALA A 105 23.38 28.18 -19.11
CA ALA A 105 22.17 27.38 -19.06
C ALA A 105 20.92 28.27 -18.93
N HIS A 106 19.83 27.85 -19.54
CA HIS A 106 18.51 28.50 -19.45
C HIS A 106 17.41 27.43 -19.53
N ALA A 107 16.19 27.80 -19.13
CA ALA A 107 15.05 26.89 -18.98
C ALA A 107 14.89 25.88 -20.13
N LEU A 108 14.92 26.34 -21.38
CA LEU A 108 14.78 25.47 -22.55
C LEU A 108 15.92 24.45 -22.69
N LYS A 109 17.18 24.88 -22.51
CA LYS A 109 18.35 23.98 -22.53
C LYS A 109 18.31 22.98 -21.38
N THR A 110 17.87 23.42 -20.19
CA THR A 110 17.76 22.55 -19.03
C THR A 110 16.64 21.53 -19.21
N LEU A 111 15.48 21.93 -19.72
CA LEU A 111 14.38 21.02 -20.03
C LEU A 111 14.79 19.97 -21.07
N ALA A 112 15.43 20.41 -22.16
CA ALA A 112 15.95 19.52 -23.19
C ALA A 112 16.99 18.56 -22.59
N GLY A 113 17.93 19.06 -21.78
CA GLY A 113 18.93 18.25 -21.09
C GLY A 113 18.31 17.23 -20.14
N ALA A 114 17.35 17.62 -19.30
CA ALA A 114 16.67 16.73 -18.37
C ALA A 114 15.96 15.58 -19.10
N THR A 115 15.32 15.88 -20.23
CA THR A 115 14.58 14.91 -21.03
C THR A 115 15.54 13.98 -21.80
N ILE A 116 16.54 14.54 -22.49
CA ILE A 116 17.50 13.77 -23.31
C ILE A 116 18.39 12.88 -22.45
N ILE A 117 18.86 13.37 -21.30
CA ILE A 117 19.70 12.56 -20.42
C ILE A 117 18.87 11.46 -19.75
N SER A 118 17.61 11.73 -19.39
CA SER A 118 16.68 10.70 -18.89
C SER A 118 16.44 9.62 -19.95
N PHE A 119 16.25 10.01 -21.21
CA PHE A 119 16.17 9.08 -22.34
C PHE A 119 17.43 8.20 -22.44
N GLY A 120 18.62 8.81 -22.41
CA GLY A 120 19.89 8.10 -22.49
C GLY A 120 20.11 7.13 -21.34
N ILE A 121 19.85 7.54 -20.10
CA ILE A 121 19.92 6.66 -18.92
C ILE A 121 18.93 5.50 -19.06
N SER A 122 17.68 5.79 -19.43
CA SER A 122 16.68 4.75 -19.60
C SER A 122 17.09 3.78 -20.70
N TYR A 123 17.58 4.26 -21.83
CA TYR A 123 18.05 3.41 -22.93
C TYR A 123 19.19 2.49 -22.46
N ILE A 124 20.16 3.01 -21.70
CA ILE A 124 21.24 2.18 -21.12
C ILE A 124 20.67 1.11 -20.19
N VAL A 125 19.71 1.46 -19.32
CA VAL A 125 19.05 0.51 -18.43
C VAL A 125 18.33 -0.59 -19.21
N GLU A 126 17.57 -0.24 -20.24
CA GLU A 126 16.86 -1.19 -21.10
C GLU A 126 17.82 -2.16 -21.80
N VAL A 127 18.96 -1.65 -22.28
CA VAL A 127 20.04 -2.48 -22.88
C VAL A 127 20.65 -3.42 -21.84
N LEU A 128 20.87 -2.95 -20.61
CA LEU A 128 21.38 -3.81 -19.53
C LEU A 128 20.37 -4.89 -19.12
N GLN A 129 19.07 -4.60 -19.20
CA GLN A 129 18.01 -5.56 -18.90
C GLN A 129 17.92 -6.71 -19.92
N ILE A 130 18.50 -6.57 -21.12
CA ILE A 130 18.63 -7.68 -22.10
C ILE A 130 19.35 -8.88 -21.46
N PHE A 131 20.30 -8.60 -20.57
CA PHE A 131 21.08 -9.62 -19.87
C PHE A 131 20.37 -10.15 -18.61
N LEU A 132 19.16 -9.71 -18.28
CA LEU A 132 18.38 -10.19 -17.14
C LEU A 132 17.23 -11.09 -17.62
N PRO A 133 17.31 -12.43 -17.45
CA PRO A 133 16.32 -13.36 -18.00
C PRO A 133 14.89 -13.15 -17.50
N SER A 134 14.73 -12.53 -16.33
CA SER A 134 13.44 -12.24 -15.70
C SER A 134 12.87 -10.85 -16.05
N ARG A 135 13.52 -10.10 -16.94
CA ARG A 135 13.11 -8.74 -17.35
C ARG A 135 12.91 -8.68 -18.86
N CYS A 136 12.11 -7.72 -19.29
CA CYS A 136 11.81 -7.48 -20.69
C CYS A 136 12.08 -6.01 -20.99
N SER A 137 12.79 -5.72 -22.08
CA SER A 137 13.04 -4.34 -22.51
C SER A 137 11.83 -3.76 -23.29
N SER A 138 11.58 -2.45 -23.17
CA SER A 138 10.41 -1.77 -23.75
C SER A 138 10.67 -0.32 -24.18
N LEU A 139 10.30 0.06 -25.42
CA LEU A 139 10.31 1.47 -25.85
C LEU A 139 9.41 2.36 -24.99
N THR A 140 8.27 1.82 -24.56
CA THR A 140 7.29 2.56 -23.78
C THR A 140 7.90 3.00 -22.44
N ASP A 141 8.81 2.21 -21.89
CA ASP A 141 9.49 2.52 -20.63
C ASP A 141 10.52 3.62 -20.84
N VAL A 142 11.27 3.60 -21.94
CA VAL A 142 12.16 4.71 -22.34
C VAL A 142 11.43 6.03 -22.44
N PHE A 143 10.28 6.06 -23.13
CA PHE A 143 9.50 7.30 -23.25
C PHE A 143 8.90 7.75 -21.92
N SER A 144 8.42 6.81 -21.10
CA SER A 144 7.83 7.10 -19.79
C SER A 144 8.87 7.65 -18.81
N ASN A 145 10.07 7.04 -18.78
CA ASN A 145 11.20 7.51 -18.00
C ASN A 145 11.68 8.90 -18.47
N SER A 146 11.69 9.13 -19.79
CA SER A 146 12.01 10.45 -20.36
C SER A 146 10.99 11.52 -19.96
N ALA A 147 9.70 11.17 -19.94
CA ALA A 147 8.64 12.03 -19.43
C ALA A 147 8.81 12.33 -17.93
N GLY A 148 9.33 11.38 -17.14
CA GLY A 148 9.78 11.63 -15.77
C GLY A 148 10.79 12.77 -15.68
N GLY A 149 11.83 12.76 -16.52
CA GLY A 149 12.79 13.86 -16.64
C GLY A 149 12.14 15.22 -16.94
N PHE A 150 11.22 15.25 -17.90
CA PHE A 150 10.43 16.43 -18.26
C PHE A 150 9.60 16.95 -17.07
N PHE A 151 8.83 16.08 -16.40
CA PHE A 151 8.00 16.47 -15.26
C PHE A 151 8.83 16.87 -14.04
N GLY A 152 10.03 16.29 -13.88
CA GLY A 152 11.01 16.70 -12.88
C GLY A 152 11.46 18.15 -13.06
N PHE A 153 11.75 18.57 -14.29
CA PHE A 153 12.02 19.97 -14.61
C PHE A 153 10.82 20.87 -14.27
N LEU A 154 9.61 20.46 -14.68
CA LEU A 154 8.41 21.26 -14.41
C LEU A 154 8.18 21.43 -12.90
N CYS A 155 8.38 20.37 -12.12
CA CYS A 155 8.32 20.42 -10.67
C CYS A 155 9.36 21.39 -10.09
N PHE A 156 10.60 21.36 -10.59
CA PHE A 156 11.66 22.28 -10.15
C PHE A 156 11.30 23.73 -10.44
N TYR A 157 10.83 24.01 -11.65
CA TYR A 157 10.48 25.36 -12.10
C TYR A 157 9.26 25.92 -11.37
N LEU A 158 8.22 25.10 -11.14
CA LEU A 158 7.06 25.48 -10.33
C LEU A 158 7.43 25.66 -8.85
N TRP A 159 8.37 24.88 -8.34
CA TRP A 159 8.88 25.00 -6.98
C TRP A 159 9.71 26.28 -6.80
N GLU A 160 10.54 26.67 -7.77
CA GLU A 160 11.25 27.97 -7.79
C GLU A 160 10.26 29.13 -7.62
N PHE A 161 9.18 29.13 -8.41
CA PHE A 161 8.15 30.17 -8.36
C PHE A 161 7.39 30.20 -7.02
N ARG A 162 7.10 29.04 -6.42
CA ARG A 162 6.36 28.96 -5.15
C ARG A 162 7.21 29.28 -3.93
N VAL A 163 8.49 28.88 -3.90
CA VAL A 163 9.38 29.17 -2.77
C VAL A 163 9.66 30.67 -2.68
N GLU A 164 9.82 31.39 -3.80
CA GLU A 164 9.93 32.87 -3.76
C GLU A 164 8.69 33.55 -3.15
N CYS A 165 7.50 33.11 -3.56
CA CYS A 165 6.24 33.59 -3.00
C CYS A 165 6.11 33.28 -1.50
N ILE A 166 6.48 32.06 -1.07
CA ILE A 166 6.43 31.64 0.34
C ILE A 166 7.48 32.41 1.18
N MET A 167 8.67 32.64 0.65
CA MET A 167 9.77 33.34 1.33
C MET A 167 9.52 34.86 1.46
N ARG A 168 8.66 35.45 0.61
CA ARG A 168 8.16 36.82 0.80
C ARG A 168 7.19 36.95 1.98
N ILE A 169 6.60 35.85 2.46
CA ILE A 169 5.64 35.85 3.58
C ILE A 169 6.40 35.67 4.92
N LYS A 170 7.31 36.58 5.25
CA LYS A 170 8.12 36.51 6.49
C LYS A 170 7.29 36.57 7.79
N ARG A 171 6.06 37.11 7.74
CA ARG A 171 5.20 37.34 8.93
C ARG A 171 4.24 36.21 9.26
N ASN A 172 3.97 35.28 8.33
CA ASN A 172 2.97 34.21 8.55
C ASN A 172 3.56 32.79 8.61
N LEU A 173 4.88 32.59 8.51
CA LEU A 173 5.48 31.24 8.57
C LEU A 173 5.10 30.47 9.85
N ILE A 174 5.09 31.13 11.01
CA ILE A 174 4.67 30.51 12.28
C ILE A 174 3.18 30.12 12.22
N ARG A 175 2.31 30.98 11.65
CA ARG A 175 0.88 30.68 11.51
C ARG A 175 0.63 29.50 10.57
N ILE A 176 1.38 29.42 9.47
CA ILE A 176 1.31 28.30 8.52
C ILE A 176 1.83 27.02 9.19
N PHE A 177 2.94 27.09 9.93
CA PHE A 177 3.48 25.95 10.68
C PHE A 177 2.47 25.43 11.72
N LEU A 178 1.88 26.34 12.52
CA LEU A 178 0.85 25.98 13.49
C LEU A 178 -0.38 25.38 12.80
N GLY A 179 -0.80 25.93 11.67
CA GLY A 179 -1.90 25.38 10.85
C GLY A 179 -1.61 23.98 10.32
N CYS A 180 -0.43 23.76 9.72
CA CYS A 180 0.00 22.43 9.25
C CYS A 180 0.11 21.42 10.39
N THR A 181 0.64 21.84 11.54
CA THR A 181 0.78 20.98 12.73
C THR A 181 -0.58 20.61 13.31
N ALA A 182 -1.48 21.59 13.46
CA ALA A 182 -2.84 21.36 13.93
C ALA A 182 -3.60 20.43 12.97
N PHE A 183 -3.46 20.63 11.66
CA PHE A 183 -4.02 19.75 10.64
C PHE A 183 -3.46 18.32 10.73
N ALA A 184 -2.15 18.17 10.93
CA ALA A 184 -1.52 16.85 11.09
C ALA A 184 -2.05 16.12 12.33
N ILE A 185 -2.15 16.81 13.47
CA ILE A 185 -2.72 16.26 14.71
C ILE A 185 -4.19 15.89 14.52
N PHE A 186 -4.99 16.80 13.97
CA PHE A 186 -6.40 16.55 13.70
C PHE A 186 -6.60 15.34 12.76
N SER A 187 -5.82 15.27 11.68
CA SER A 187 -5.83 14.15 10.73
C SER A 187 -5.50 12.83 11.44
N ALA A 188 -4.48 12.81 12.30
CA ALA A 188 -4.10 11.62 13.06
C ALA A 188 -5.19 11.17 14.04
N ILE A 189 -5.80 12.10 14.79
CA ILE A 189 -6.89 11.80 15.74
C ILE A 189 -8.14 11.30 15.01
N MET A 190 -8.57 12.01 13.97
CA MET A 190 -9.71 11.60 13.14
C MET A 190 -9.49 10.21 12.57
N PHE A 191 -8.30 9.94 12.05
CA PHE A 191 -8.01 8.65 11.46
C PHE A 191 -7.96 7.50 12.48
N ALA A 192 -7.40 7.77 13.67
CA ALA A 192 -7.43 6.83 14.78
C ALA A 192 -8.85 6.50 15.24
N PHE A 193 -9.81 7.42 15.06
CA PHE A 193 -11.23 7.17 15.32
C PHE A 193 -11.89 6.38 14.17
N LEU A 194 -11.67 6.78 12.92
CA LEU A 194 -12.30 6.19 11.73
C LEU A 194 -11.92 4.72 11.49
N THR A 195 -10.81 4.27 12.05
CA THR A 195 -10.35 2.88 11.93
C THR A 195 -10.86 1.97 13.06
N ARG A 196 -11.54 2.48 14.08
CA ARG A 196 -12.02 1.63 15.18
C ARG A 196 -13.19 0.75 14.72
N PRO A 197 -13.25 -0.54 15.11
CA PRO A 197 -14.40 -1.42 14.89
C PRO A 197 -15.60 -1.10 15.81
N GLY A 198 -15.79 0.17 16.19
CA GLY A 198 -16.85 0.61 17.11
C GLY A 198 -18.25 0.60 16.50
N ASN A 199 -18.35 0.52 15.17
CA ASN A 199 -19.60 0.54 14.41
C ASN A 199 -20.07 -0.87 14.00
N TRP A 200 -19.59 -1.93 14.65
CA TRP A 200 -19.96 -3.30 14.36
C TRP A 200 -21.41 -3.60 14.77
N ASP A 201 -22.08 -4.40 13.95
CA ASP A 201 -23.47 -4.78 14.14
C ASP A 201 -23.59 -6.02 15.04
N LYS A 202 -24.34 -5.91 16.13
CA LYS A 202 -24.48 -6.98 17.13
C LYS A 202 -25.40 -8.11 16.69
N SER A 203 -26.17 -7.92 15.62
CA SER A 203 -27.14 -8.92 15.13
C SER A 203 -26.51 -10.03 14.30
N PHE A 204 -25.21 -9.93 13.98
CA PHE A 204 -24.55 -10.91 13.12
C PHE A 204 -24.14 -12.16 13.89
N HIS A 205 -24.33 -13.31 13.24
CA HIS A 205 -23.88 -14.60 13.74
C HIS A 205 -22.46 -14.87 13.27
N LEU A 206 -21.71 -15.67 14.03
CA LEU A 206 -20.41 -16.19 13.58
C LEU A 206 -20.68 -17.36 12.64
N LEU A 207 -20.13 -17.30 11.43
CA LEU A 207 -20.29 -18.33 10.41
C LEU A 207 -18.94 -18.85 9.92
N LEU A 208 -18.89 -20.14 9.57
CA LEU A 208 -17.74 -20.79 8.96
C LEU A 208 -18.15 -21.54 7.69
N GLY A 209 -17.33 -21.48 6.65
CA GLY A 209 -17.54 -22.19 5.39
C GLY A 209 -18.52 -21.55 4.40
N ASN A 210 -19.25 -20.51 4.80
CA ASN A 210 -20.10 -19.70 3.93
C ASN A 210 -20.47 -18.38 4.64
N GLU A 211 -21.49 -17.68 4.14
CA GLU A 211 -22.21 -16.64 4.85
C GLU A 211 -23.71 -16.95 4.96
N ARG A 212 -24.45 -16.11 5.69
CA ARG A 212 -25.86 -16.36 6.06
C ARG A 212 -26.79 -16.64 4.87
N THR A 213 -26.49 -16.11 3.69
CA THR A 213 -27.32 -16.34 2.49
C THR A 213 -26.94 -17.59 1.70
N GLY A 214 -25.85 -18.28 2.05
CA GLY A 214 -25.36 -19.47 1.32
C GLY A 214 -24.60 -19.19 0.01
N ASN A 215 -24.45 -17.93 -0.40
CA ASN A 215 -24.01 -17.57 -1.76
C ASN A 215 -22.49 -17.42 -1.94
N ARG A 216 -21.68 -17.65 -0.90
CA ARG A 216 -20.22 -17.54 -0.95
C ARG A 216 -19.55 -18.75 -0.29
N PRO A 217 -19.86 -19.97 -0.76
CA PRO A 217 -19.34 -21.17 -0.15
C PRO A 217 -17.82 -21.23 -0.22
N TRP A 218 -17.23 -21.74 0.83
CA TRP A 218 -15.82 -22.10 0.89
C TRP A 218 -15.68 -23.60 1.07
N ARG A 219 -14.81 -24.20 0.26
CA ARG A 219 -14.52 -25.63 0.27
C ARG A 219 -13.17 -25.86 0.93
N GLY A 220 -13.20 -26.59 2.05
CA GLY A 220 -12.03 -26.87 2.86
C GLY A 220 -12.44 -27.38 4.23
N SER A 221 -11.49 -27.52 5.13
CA SER A 221 -11.75 -27.87 6.53
C SER A 221 -11.21 -26.78 7.46
N VAL A 222 -11.89 -26.56 8.57
CA VAL A 222 -11.38 -25.79 9.71
C VAL A 222 -11.38 -26.74 10.89
N SER A 223 -10.25 -26.92 11.56
CA SER A 223 -10.12 -27.80 12.73
C SER A 223 -10.19 -27.03 14.04
N GLU A 224 -9.75 -25.76 14.04
CA GLU A 224 -9.77 -24.90 15.22
C GLU A 224 -10.03 -23.45 14.84
N ILE A 225 -10.85 -22.78 15.66
CA ILE A 225 -11.00 -21.32 15.66
C ILE A 225 -11.02 -20.81 17.09
N SER A 226 -10.18 -19.80 17.37
CA SER A 226 -10.20 -19.07 18.63
C SER A 226 -10.15 -17.57 18.38
N ILE A 227 -10.94 -16.79 19.11
CA ILE A 227 -11.00 -15.33 18.99
C ILE A 227 -10.79 -14.70 20.36
N ALA A 228 -9.96 -13.66 20.43
CA ALA A 228 -9.74 -12.86 21.63
C ALA A 228 -9.95 -11.36 21.35
N ASP A 229 -10.38 -10.58 22.35
CA ASP A 229 -10.57 -9.12 22.25
C ASP A 229 -9.30 -8.30 22.49
N ARG A 230 -8.12 -8.95 22.42
CA ARG A 230 -6.81 -8.34 22.56
C ARG A 230 -5.93 -8.76 21.39
N ALA A 231 -5.09 -7.85 20.89
CA ALA A 231 -4.03 -8.20 19.97
C ALA A 231 -2.83 -8.81 20.70
N ILE A 232 -2.38 -9.99 20.26
CA ILE A 232 -1.18 -10.62 20.80
C ILE A 232 0.09 -10.06 20.16
N SER A 233 1.20 -10.10 20.90
CA SER A 233 2.54 -9.76 20.43
C SER A 233 3.13 -10.86 19.52
N SER A 234 4.22 -10.55 18.81
CA SER A 234 4.93 -11.55 17.99
C SER A 234 5.50 -12.70 18.82
N GLN A 235 5.91 -12.44 20.06
CA GLN A 235 6.39 -13.48 20.98
C GLN A 235 5.25 -14.41 21.42
N GLU A 236 4.09 -13.84 21.75
CA GLU A 236 2.90 -14.64 22.07
C GLU A 236 2.42 -15.43 20.84
N ALA A 237 2.47 -14.86 19.63
CA ALA A 237 2.15 -15.57 18.40
C ALA A 237 3.07 -16.78 18.16
N ALA A 238 4.37 -16.67 18.49
CA ALA A 238 5.30 -17.79 18.44
C ALA A 238 4.86 -18.92 19.39
N LEU A 239 4.47 -18.57 20.62
CA LEU A 239 3.97 -19.56 21.58
C LEU A 239 2.69 -20.26 21.07
N VAL A 240 1.79 -19.53 20.41
CA VAL A 240 0.60 -20.13 19.78
C VAL A 240 0.98 -21.12 18.69
N PHE A 241 1.92 -20.79 17.80
CA PHE A 241 2.39 -21.72 16.77
C PHE A 241 3.11 -22.95 17.35
N HIS A 242 3.70 -22.83 18.54
CA HIS A 242 4.29 -23.95 19.29
C HIS A 242 3.27 -24.74 20.14
N GLY A 243 1.97 -24.54 19.92
CA GLY A 243 0.91 -25.34 20.54
C GLY A 243 0.36 -24.78 21.86
N LYS A 244 0.79 -23.60 22.30
CA LYS A 244 0.17 -22.93 23.44
C LYS A 244 -1.14 -22.28 23.00
N GLY A 245 -2.27 -22.92 23.27
CA GLY A 245 -3.59 -22.41 22.87
C GLY A 245 -3.84 -20.96 23.27
N LEU A 246 -4.52 -20.19 22.40
CA LEU A 246 -4.77 -18.76 22.58
C LEU A 246 -5.42 -18.41 23.92
N GLY A 247 -6.29 -19.29 24.43
CA GLY A 247 -6.94 -19.14 25.74
C GLY A 247 -5.95 -19.06 26.90
N ASN A 248 -4.89 -19.86 26.88
CA ASN A 248 -3.87 -19.89 27.93
C ASN A 248 -3.01 -18.61 27.96
N LEU A 249 -2.99 -17.84 26.86
CA LEU A 249 -2.25 -16.58 26.75
C LEU A 249 -3.12 -15.36 27.02
N THR A 250 -4.39 -15.43 26.63
CA THR A 250 -5.31 -14.28 26.67
C THR A 250 -6.23 -14.31 27.89
N GLY A 251 -6.43 -15.46 28.53
CA GLY A 251 -7.25 -15.58 29.74
C GLY A 251 -8.65 -14.99 29.55
N ALA A 252 -9.01 -14.00 30.35
CA ALA A 252 -10.31 -13.31 30.28
C ALA A 252 -10.56 -12.51 28.99
N SER A 253 -9.54 -12.36 28.13
CA SER A 253 -9.68 -11.79 26.78
C SER A 253 -10.13 -12.81 25.73
N LEU A 254 -10.12 -14.11 26.03
CA LEU A 254 -10.66 -15.11 25.12
C LEU A 254 -12.18 -14.93 24.98
N LEU A 255 -12.65 -14.81 23.75
CA LEU A 255 -14.07 -14.61 23.42
C LEU A 255 -14.74 -15.91 22.99
N CYS A 256 -14.07 -16.74 22.20
CA CYS A 256 -14.53 -18.09 21.88
C CYS A 256 -13.37 -19.00 21.52
N CYS A 257 -13.61 -20.30 21.65
CA CYS A 257 -12.73 -21.37 21.21
C CYS A 257 -13.56 -22.58 20.77
N TYR A 258 -13.53 -22.90 19.48
CA TYR A 258 -14.20 -24.07 18.92
C TYR A 258 -13.17 -25.06 18.38
N SER A 259 -13.33 -26.33 18.78
CA SER A 259 -12.60 -27.48 18.22
C SER A 259 -13.56 -28.22 17.30
N LEU A 260 -13.22 -28.30 16.02
CA LEU A 260 -14.08 -28.86 14.97
C LEU A 260 -13.63 -30.26 14.58
N THR A 261 -13.24 -31.06 15.57
CA THR A 261 -12.72 -32.42 15.39
C THR A 261 -13.79 -33.50 15.63
N ASP A 262 -14.89 -33.14 16.28
CA ASP A 262 -15.89 -34.10 16.76
C ASP A 262 -17.20 -33.95 15.98
N ASN A 263 -17.76 -35.06 15.49
CA ASN A 263 -18.97 -35.06 14.69
C ASN A 263 -20.21 -34.69 15.54
N GLY A 264 -20.69 -33.45 15.42
CA GLY A 264 -22.10 -33.12 15.64
C GLY A 264 -22.45 -32.09 16.71
N SER A 265 -21.53 -31.66 17.59
CA SER A 265 -21.79 -30.56 18.51
C SER A 265 -20.55 -29.71 18.80
N TYR A 266 -20.43 -28.61 18.06
CA TYR A 266 -19.31 -27.67 18.19
C TYR A 266 -19.62 -26.62 19.26
N ARG A 267 -19.44 -27.02 20.52
CA ARG A 267 -19.61 -26.14 21.68
C ARG A 267 -18.45 -25.17 21.83
N ASP A 268 -18.76 -23.93 22.23
CA ASP A 268 -17.73 -22.96 22.61
C ASP A 268 -17.09 -23.36 23.95
N LYS A 269 -15.78 -23.67 23.93
CA LYS A 269 -15.01 -24.00 25.14
C LYS A 269 -14.81 -22.79 26.05
N ALA A 270 -14.92 -21.56 25.55
CA ALA A 270 -14.88 -20.34 26.37
C ALA A 270 -16.22 -20.06 27.07
N GLY A 271 -17.32 -20.68 26.61
CA GLY A 271 -18.65 -20.55 27.21
C GLY A 271 -19.32 -19.19 27.02
N HIS A 272 -18.91 -18.39 26.04
CA HIS A 272 -19.41 -17.04 25.81
C HIS A 272 -20.28 -16.92 24.56
N LEU A 273 -20.07 -17.77 23.56
CA LEU A 273 -20.91 -17.86 22.36
C LEU A 273 -21.74 -19.15 22.38
N SER A 274 -22.83 -19.17 21.61
CA SER A 274 -23.64 -20.37 21.41
C SER A 274 -22.95 -21.37 20.49
N ASP A 275 -23.40 -22.63 20.55
CA ASP A 275 -22.88 -23.71 19.72
C ASP A 275 -22.95 -23.36 18.22
N LEU A 276 -21.94 -23.79 17.48
CA LEU A 276 -21.97 -23.79 16.02
C LEU A 276 -22.81 -24.99 15.56
N ILE A 277 -23.86 -24.71 14.79
CA ILE A 277 -24.76 -25.72 14.22
C ILE A 277 -24.66 -25.71 12.69
N TRP A 278 -24.77 -26.89 12.09
CA TRP A 278 -24.83 -27.04 10.65
C TRP A 278 -26.08 -26.37 10.07
N GLN A 279 -25.90 -25.75 8.93
CA GLN A 279 -26.92 -25.07 8.14
C GLN A 279 -26.86 -25.55 6.70
N GLY A 280 -27.95 -25.32 5.97
CA GLY A 280 -28.06 -25.68 4.56
C GLY A 280 -28.45 -27.14 4.34
N LYS A 281 -28.04 -27.74 3.21
CA LYS A 281 -28.49 -29.08 2.81
C LYS A 281 -27.55 -30.14 3.35
N TYR A 282 -28.09 -31.14 4.02
CA TYR A 282 -27.32 -32.29 4.49
C TYR A 282 -26.71 -33.09 3.32
N ASP A 283 -25.48 -33.56 3.49
CA ASP A 283 -24.66 -34.28 2.50
C ASP A 283 -23.59 -35.06 3.27
N ASP A 284 -23.74 -36.38 3.30
CA ASP A 284 -22.89 -37.32 4.06
C ASP A 284 -21.41 -37.22 3.70
N ARG A 285 -21.08 -36.83 2.45
CA ARG A 285 -19.70 -36.76 1.95
C ARG A 285 -18.82 -35.77 2.73
N TYR A 286 -19.46 -34.81 3.41
CA TYR A 286 -18.82 -33.71 4.12
C TYR A 286 -18.92 -33.85 5.66
N HIS A 287 -19.71 -34.81 6.16
CA HIS A 287 -19.86 -35.07 7.60
C HIS A 287 -18.83 -36.05 8.17
N ASP A 288 -18.33 -37.00 7.37
CA ASP A 288 -17.39 -38.05 7.85
C ASP A 288 -15.90 -37.67 7.73
N LYS A 289 -15.58 -36.49 7.19
CA LYS A 289 -14.19 -36.04 6.95
C LYS A 289 -13.95 -34.68 7.60
N ASP A 290 -13.22 -34.66 8.72
CA ASP A 290 -12.54 -33.49 9.32
C ASP A 290 -13.27 -32.13 9.16
N THR A 291 -14.56 -32.05 9.49
CA THR A 291 -15.42 -30.85 9.32
C THR A 291 -15.20 -30.15 7.97
N MET A 292 -15.31 -30.92 6.89
CA MET A 292 -15.16 -30.40 5.54
C MET A 292 -16.42 -29.61 5.13
N PHE A 293 -16.26 -28.40 4.65
CA PHE A 293 -17.35 -27.57 4.16
C PHE A 293 -17.67 -27.89 2.70
N GLY A 294 -18.95 -28.21 2.44
CA GLY A 294 -19.53 -28.42 1.12
C GLY A 294 -20.05 -27.13 0.47
N PRO A 295 -20.60 -27.21 -0.76
CA PRO A 295 -21.13 -26.04 -1.46
C PRO A 295 -22.38 -25.44 -0.82
N ASP A 296 -23.21 -26.27 -0.17
CA ASP A 296 -24.50 -25.86 0.42
C ASP A 296 -24.52 -26.07 1.94
N GLN A 297 -23.36 -26.16 2.59
CA GLN A 297 -23.24 -26.44 4.02
C GLN A 297 -22.29 -25.48 4.70
N TRP A 298 -22.71 -24.97 5.85
CA TRP A 298 -21.89 -24.08 6.67
C TRP A 298 -22.25 -24.21 8.14
N LEU A 299 -21.38 -23.71 9.00
CA LEU A 299 -21.63 -23.61 10.43
C LEU A 299 -22.07 -22.20 10.79
N MET A 300 -22.99 -22.09 11.74
CA MET A 300 -23.52 -20.82 12.23
C MET A 300 -23.83 -20.93 13.72
N THR A 301 -23.53 -19.89 14.50
CA THR A 301 -23.93 -19.85 15.91
C THR A 301 -25.45 -19.82 16.04
N ARG A 302 -26.03 -20.50 17.03
CA ARG A 302 -27.50 -20.51 17.24
C ARG A 302 -28.08 -19.11 17.47
N THR A 303 -27.31 -18.26 18.14
CA THR A 303 -27.66 -16.86 18.45
C THR A 303 -26.63 -15.91 17.84
N PRO A 304 -26.98 -14.63 17.64
CA PRO A 304 -26.01 -13.61 17.25
C PRO A 304 -24.79 -13.59 18.19
N ALA A 305 -23.62 -13.33 17.62
CA ALA A 305 -22.36 -13.24 18.34
C ALA A 305 -22.21 -11.86 19.04
N GLU A 306 -23.23 -11.48 19.82
CA GLU A 306 -23.33 -10.16 20.42
C GLU A 306 -22.19 -9.90 21.41
N TYR A 307 -21.90 -10.85 22.31
CA TYR A 307 -20.83 -10.70 23.30
C TYR A 307 -19.47 -10.44 22.64
N LEU A 308 -19.12 -11.25 21.63
CA LEU A 308 -17.91 -11.07 20.85
C LEU A 308 -17.88 -9.69 20.19
N THR A 309 -18.97 -9.29 19.55
CA THR A 309 -19.07 -8.01 18.86
C THR A 309 -18.89 -6.84 19.82
N GLN A 310 -19.56 -6.87 20.98
CA GLN A 310 -19.45 -5.82 22.00
C GLN A 310 -18.03 -5.70 22.55
N ARG A 311 -17.38 -6.83 22.84
CA ARG A 311 -16.01 -6.85 23.39
C ARG A 311 -15.00 -6.28 22.39
N ILE A 312 -15.04 -6.70 21.13
CA ILE A 312 -14.13 -6.19 20.09
C ILE A 312 -14.39 -4.71 19.78
N SER A 313 -15.66 -4.27 19.71
CA SER A 313 -15.97 -2.86 19.54
C SER A 313 -15.45 -2.00 20.68
N LYS A 314 -15.46 -2.51 21.92
CA LYS A 314 -14.96 -1.81 23.11
C LYS A 314 -13.43 -1.76 23.16
N SER A 315 -12.75 -2.88 22.92
CA SER A 315 -11.28 -2.93 22.96
C SER A 315 -10.63 -2.26 21.74
N SER A 316 -11.34 -2.24 20.59
CA SER A 316 -10.80 -1.81 19.30
C SER A 316 -9.58 -2.61 18.85
N GLU A 317 -9.42 -3.82 19.37
CA GLU A 317 -8.38 -4.77 19.00
C GLU A 317 -8.87 -6.21 19.14
N PHE A 318 -8.23 -7.12 18.42
CA PHE A 318 -8.57 -8.54 18.48
C PHE A 318 -7.46 -9.42 17.93
N THR A 319 -7.55 -10.72 18.24
CA THR A 319 -6.78 -11.80 17.63
C THR A 319 -7.73 -12.90 17.18
N ILE A 320 -7.52 -13.42 15.97
CA ILE A 320 -8.19 -14.61 15.45
C ILE A 320 -7.11 -15.65 15.14
N GLN A 321 -7.17 -16.80 15.78
CA GLN A 321 -6.38 -17.99 15.47
C GLN A 321 -7.26 -18.95 14.64
N LEU A 322 -6.71 -19.47 13.55
CA LEU A 322 -7.37 -20.48 12.70
C LEU A 322 -6.39 -21.59 12.32
N ALA A 323 -6.84 -22.83 12.43
CA ALA A 323 -6.22 -23.99 11.81
C ALA A 323 -7.16 -24.51 10.71
N LEU A 324 -6.70 -24.49 9.45
CA LEU A 324 -7.56 -24.79 8.30
C LEU A 324 -6.80 -25.36 7.10
N ALA A 325 -7.50 -26.05 6.21
CA ALA A 325 -6.96 -26.51 4.93
C ALA A 325 -7.95 -26.22 3.81
N THR A 326 -7.49 -25.61 2.73
CA THR A 326 -8.34 -25.45 1.54
C THR A 326 -8.47 -26.78 0.80
N ALA A 327 -9.68 -27.13 0.35
CA ALA A 327 -9.89 -28.30 -0.51
C ALA A 327 -9.74 -27.97 -1.99
N ASN A 328 -9.80 -26.68 -2.34
CA ASN A 328 -9.68 -26.19 -3.70
C ASN A 328 -8.90 -24.88 -3.71
N THR A 329 -7.79 -24.83 -4.45
CA THR A 329 -6.95 -23.64 -4.58
C THR A 329 -7.60 -22.54 -5.43
N MET A 330 -8.59 -22.88 -6.26
CA MET A 330 -9.30 -21.95 -7.13
C MET A 330 -10.74 -21.74 -6.65
N GLN A 331 -10.93 -20.77 -5.75
CA GLN A 331 -12.23 -20.36 -5.21
C GLN A 331 -12.47 -18.87 -5.45
N SER A 332 -13.71 -18.41 -5.57
CA SER A 332 -13.99 -17.01 -5.86
C SER A 332 -15.13 -16.45 -5.00
N GLY A 333 -15.10 -15.14 -4.72
CA GLY A 333 -16.24 -14.41 -4.20
C GLY A 333 -16.01 -13.37 -3.08
N PRO A 334 -14.79 -13.17 -2.58
CA PRO A 334 -14.03 -14.23 -1.91
C PRO A 334 -14.95 -15.28 -1.26
N ALA A 335 -14.59 -16.56 -1.32
CA ALA A 335 -15.25 -17.62 -0.56
C ALA A 335 -15.06 -17.40 0.95
N ARG A 336 -16.07 -17.65 1.78
CA ARG A 336 -16.04 -17.28 3.21
C ARG A 336 -15.52 -18.42 4.07
N ILE A 337 -14.31 -18.26 4.61
CA ILE A 337 -13.74 -19.21 5.57
C ILE A 337 -14.39 -18.97 6.92
N VAL A 338 -14.32 -17.73 7.41
CA VAL A 338 -14.93 -17.28 8.67
C VAL A 338 -15.50 -15.87 8.47
N THR A 339 -16.71 -15.62 8.96
CA THR A 339 -17.34 -14.31 8.80
C THR A 339 -18.32 -13.98 9.93
N LEU A 340 -18.42 -12.70 10.26
CA LEU A 340 -19.57 -12.12 10.96
C LEU A 340 -20.32 -11.28 9.93
N SER A 341 -21.29 -11.87 9.24
CA SER A 341 -22.03 -11.17 8.17
C SER A 341 -23.49 -11.55 8.10
N GLN A 342 -24.29 -10.60 7.59
CA GLN A 342 -25.68 -10.83 7.25
C GLN A 342 -25.83 -11.28 5.80
N ASN A 343 -25.02 -10.75 4.89
CA ASN A 343 -25.08 -11.00 3.46
C ASN A 343 -23.79 -10.50 2.77
N PRO A 344 -23.64 -10.69 1.43
CA PRO A 344 -22.44 -10.30 0.70
C PRO A 344 -22.11 -8.79 0.69
N SER A 345 -22.93 -7.95 1.29
CA SER A 345 -22.75 -6.50 1.34
C SER A 345 -22.69 -5.94 2.77
N LEU A 346 -22.98 -6.74 3.80
CA LEU A 346 -23.05 -6.31 5.20
C LEU A 346 -22.31 -7.28 6.11
N ARG A 347 -21.22 -6.80 6.72
CA ARG A 347 -20.34 -7.61 7.58
C ARG A 347 -19.67 -6.78 8.66
N ASN A 348 -19.24 -7.43 9.73
CA ASN A 348 -18.28 -6.87 10.68
C ASN A 348 -16.85 -7.25 10.28
N PHE A 349 -16.63 -8.53 9.96
CA PHE A 349 -15.40 -8.97 9.33
C PHE A 349 -15.66 -10.18 8.43
N THR A 350 -14.71 -10.44 7.53
CA THR A 350 -14.63 -11.68 6.77
C THR A 350 -13.15 -12.06 6.60
N ILE A 351 -12.86 -13.33 6.85
CA ILE A 351 -11.66 -14.02 6.39
C ILE A 351 -12.12 -14.95 5.28
N GLY A 352 -11.56 -14.77 4.09
CA GLY A 352 -11.98 -15.47 2.89
C GLY A 352 -10.84 -15.88 1.99
N GLN A 353 -11.16 -16.64 0.96
CA GLN A 353 -10.24 -17.06 -0.08
C GLN A 353 -10.69 -16.51 -1.44
N GLN A 354 -9.76 -15.93 -2.19
CA GLN A 354 -9.95 -15.53 -3.59
C GLN A 354 -8.78 -16.08 -4.39
N ASN A 355 -9.06 -17.03 -5.28
CA ASN A 355 -8.06 -17.89 -5.90
C ASN A 355 -7.13 -18.47 -4.82
N THR A 356 -5.82 -18.32 -4.98
CA THR A 356 -4.80 -18.75 -4.02
C THR A 356 -4.61 -17.77 -2.86
N ASP A 357 -5.31 -16.63 -2.86
CA ASP A 357 -5.06 -15.54 -1.92
C ASP A 357 -5.99 -15.59 -0.71
N LEU A 358 -5.45 -15.18 0.44
CA LEU A 358 -6.23 -14.88 1.63
C LEU A 358 -6.74 -13.45 1.54
N VAL A 359 -8.04 -13.27 1.74
CA VAL A 359 -8.70 -11.97 1.75
C VAL A 359 -9.28 -11.68 3.13
N VAL A 360 -8.95 -10.52 3.68
CA VAL A 360 -9.50 -10.02 4.94
C VAL A 360 -10.26 -8.72 4.68
N ARG A 361 -11.53 -8.70 5.09
CA ARG A 361 -12.38 -7.51 5.09
C ARG A 361 -12.74 -7.17 6.53
N LEU A 362 -12.65 -5.89 6.86
CA LEU A 362 -12.85 -5.39 8.22
C LEU A 362 -13.72 -4.14 8.16
N ARG A 363 -14.87 -4.15 8.83
CA ARG A 363 -15.75 -3.00 8.96
C ARG A 363 -15.21 -2.04 10.01
N THR A 364 -15.12 -0.78 9.60
CA THR A 364 -14.80 0.39 10.41
C THR A 364 -15.61 1.56 9.85
N PRO A 365 -15.69 2.73 10.51
CA PRO A 365 -16.23 3.93 9.88
C PRO A 365 -15.55 4.28 8.55
N LEU A 366 -14.24 4.01 8.42
CA LEU A 366 -13.46 4.26 7.20
C LEU A 366 -13.82 3.32 6.04
N THR A 367 -13.97 2.03 6.32
CA THR A 367 -14.13 0.97 5.30
C THR A 367 -15.59 0.68 4.93
N GLY A 368 -16.53 1.36 5.59
CA GLY A 368 -17.97 1.24 5.36
C GLY A 368 -18.58 -0.08 5.85
N LYS A 369 -19.90 -0.23 5.66
CA LYS A 369 -20.68 -1.38 6.18
C LYS A 369 -20.27 -2.74 5.59
N ASN A 370 -19.62 -2.75 4.43
CA ASN A 370 -19.13 -3.97 3.78
C ASN A 370 -17.65 -4.26 4.08
N GLY A 371 -16.91 -3.31 4.68
CA GLY A 371 -15.50 -3.47 5.02
C GLY A 371 -14.56 -3.72 3.84
N VAL A 372 -14.91 -3.22 2.64
CA VAL A 372 -14.22 -3.57 1.38
C VAL A 372 -13.00 -2.70 1.11
N TYR A 373 -13.00 -1.42 1.47
CA TYR A 373 -11.94 -0.50 1.04
C TYR A 373 -11.15 0.07 2.23
N PRO A 374 -9.87 -0.29 2.43
CA PRO A 374 -9.07 -1.23 1.63
C PRO A 374 -9.39 -2.70 1.92
N GLU A 375 -9.32 -3.52 0.87
CA GLU A 375 -9.40 -4.98 0.95
C GLU A 375 -7.99 -5.50 1.19
N ILE A 376 -7.82 -6.29 2.25
CA ILE A 376 -6.51 -6.82 2.61
C ILE A 376 -6.34 -8.15 1.90
N VAL A 377 -5.35 -8.20 1.00
CA VAL A 377 -5.01 -9.41 0.23
C VAL A 377 -3.61 -9.86 0.60
N VAL A 378 -3.50 -11.13 1.00
CA VAL A 378 -2.22 -11.82 1.21
C VAL A 378 -2.11 -12.91 0.15
N ALA A 379 -1.11 -12.76 -0.71
CA ALA A 379 -0.95 -13.62 -1.87
C ALA A 379 -0.56 -15.07 -1.50
N ASP A 380 -1.05 -16.02 -2.27
CA ASP A 380 -0.54 -17.41 -2.36
C ASP A 380 -0.60 -18.26 -1.07
N ILE A 381 -1.37 -17.84 -0.07
CA ILE A 381 -1.59 -18.62 1.17
C ILE A 381 -2.18 -20.00 0.87
N PHE A 382 -3.07 -20.04 -0.11
CA PHE A 382 -3.83 -21.20 -0.57
C PHE A 382 -3.35 -21.73 -1.93
N SER A 383 -2.07 -21.53 -2.25
CA SER A 383 -1.40 -22.14 -3.43
C SER A 383 -1.29 -23.67 -3.36
N SER A 384 -1.55 -24.27 -2.19
CA SER A 384 -1.62 -25.72 -1.99
C SER A 384 -2.75 -26.07 -1.02
N THR A 385 -3.18 -27.32 -1.02
CA THR A 385 -4.19 -27.87 -0.09
C THR A 385 -3.63 -28.29 1.27
N LYS A 386 -2.36 -27.97 1.56
CA LYS A 386 -1.74 -28.28 2.85
C LYS A 386 -2.42 -27.52 3.99
N PRO A 387 -2.54 -28.11 5.19
CA PRO A 387 -3.01 -27.40 6.37
C PRO A 387 -2.17 -26.14 6.64
N ARG A 388 -2.85 -25.09 7.09
CA ARG A 388 -2.29 -23.78 7.44
C ARG A 388 -2.75 -23.37 8.83
N ASN A 389 -1.83 -22.80 9.60
CA ASN A 389 -2.14 -22.11 10.83
C ASN A 389 -2.04 -20.60 10.61
N LEU A 390 -3.14 -19.88 10.81
CA LEU A 390 -3.21 -18.44 10.65
C LEU A 390 -3.41 -17.77 12.01
N ILE A 391 -2.69 -16.68 12.22
CA ILE A 391 -2.96 -15.75 13.32
C ILE A 391 -3.16 -14.37 12.72
N ILE A 392 -4.35 -13.81 12.91
CA ILE A 392 -4.71 -12.47 12.44
C ILE A 392 -4.91 -11.57 13.64
N THR A 393 -4.09 -10.53 13.75
CA THR A 393 -4.20 -9.54 14.83
C THR A 393 -4.60 -8.19 14.27
N TYR A 394 -5.39 -7.44 15.02
CA TYR A 394 -5.72 -6.06 14.71
C TYR A 394 -5.57 -5.21 15.95
N SER A 395 -4.75 -4.16 15.90
CA SER A 395 -4.65 -3.15 16.96
C SER A 395 -4.02 -1.87 16.40
N LYS A 396 -4.45 -0.71 16.91
CA LYS A 396 -3.91 0.61 16.54
C LYS A 396 -3.87 0.83 15.02
N SER A 397 -4.96 0.50 14.33
CA SER A 397 -5.08 0.66 12.86
C SER A 397 -4.11 -0.21 12.05
N ILE A 398 -3.55 -1.26 12.65
CA ILE A 398 -2.64 -2.19 11.99
C ILE A 398 -3.24 -3.59 12.06
N LEU A 399 -3.47 -4.19 10.89
CA LEU A 399 -3.78 -5.60 10.75
C LEU A 399 -2.48 -6.37 10.44
N ARG A 400 -2.22 -7.46 11.16
CA ARG A 400 -1.11 -8.37 10.87
C ARG A 400 -1.63 -9.77 10.64
N VAL A 401 -1.12 -10.43 9.62
CA VAL A 401 -1.37 -11.84 9.33
C VAL A 401 -0.05 -12.60 9.46
N TYR A 402 -0.04 -13.60 10.32
CA TYR A 402 1.01 -14.61 10.44
C TYR A 402 0.53 -15.92 9.82
N VAL A 403 1.43 -16.62 9.13
CA VAL A 403 1.10 -17.85 8.38
C VAL A 403 2.16 -18.89 8.74
N ASP A 404 1.73 -19.94 9.44
CA ASP A 404 2.51 -21.09 9.94
C ASP A 404 3.65 -20.75 10.91
N ARG A 405 4.17 -19.52 10.90
CA ARG A 405 5.33 -19.05 11.67
C ARG A 405 5.33 -17.53 11.83
N ILE A 406 6.26 -17.01 12.64
CA ILE A 406 6.33 -15.57 12.98
C ILE A 406 7.16 -14.74 12.01
N GLU A 407 7.98 -15.35 11.18
CA GLU A 407 8.85 -14.66 10.23
C GLU A 407 8.03 -14.02 9.10
N ASN A 408 8.45 -12.82 8.67
CA ASN A 408 7.85 -12.09 7.55
C ASN A 408 6.31 -11.91 7.64
N PRO A 409 5.77 -11.37 8.74
CA PRO A 409 4.33 -11.16 8.84
C PRO A 409 3.85 -10.17 7.79
N HIS A 410 2.63 -10.40 7.29
CA HIS A 410 1.98 -9.46 6.39
C HIS A 410 1.32 -8.35 7.20
N VAL A 411 1.91 -7.15 7.16
CA VAL A 411 1.49 -5.99 7.95
C VAL A 411 0.79 -4.97 7.07
N PHE A 412 -0.45 -4.64 7.42
CA PHE A 412 -1.31 -3.68 6.73
C PHE A 412 -1.65 -2.55 7.69
N ALA A 413 -1.08 -1.37 7.46
CA ALA A 413 -1.38 -0.16 8.22
C ALA A 413 -2.40 0.66 7.45
N TYR A 414 -3.61 0.79 7.99
CA TYR A 414 -4.61 1.68 7.42
C TYR A 414 -4.08 3.12 7.47
N SER A 415 -4.26 3.88 6.39
CA SER A 415 -4.00 5.33 6.33
C SER A 415 -5.05 6.05 5.48
N PRO A 416 -5.19 7.39 5.58
CA PRO A 416 -6.10 8.13 4.72
C PRO A 416 -5.79 7.91 3.23
N VAL A 417 -4.50 7.90 2.90
CA VAL A 417 -4.02 7.67 1.53
C VAL A 417 -4.38 6.26 1.07
N SER A 418 -4.16 5.24 1.91
CA SER A 418 -4.49 3.87 1.52
C SER A 418 -5.98 3.67 1.34
N SER A 419 -6.81 4.31 2.16
CA SER A 419 -8.27 4.30 1.99
C SER A 419 -8.67 4.92 0.65
N LEU A 420 -8.17 6.11 0.34
CA LEU A 420 -8.49 6.80 -0.91
C LEU A 420 -8.04 6.01 -2.13
N VAL A 421 -6.78 5.57 -2.14
CA VAL A 421 -6.21 4.79 -3.25
C VAL A 421 -6.97 3.47 -3.41
N SER A 422 -7.48 2.88 -2.32
CA SER A 422 -8.15 1.58 -2.40
C SER A 422 -9.51 1.62 -3.09
N HIS A 423 -10.17 2.79 -3.11
CA HIS A 423 -11.39 2.99 -3.88
C HIS A 423 -11.12 3.00 -5.39
N LEU A 424 -9.87 3.30 -5.79
CA LEU A 424 -9.46 3.33 -7.18
C LEU A 424 -8.91 1.97 -7.61
N PHE A 425 -8.10 1.31 -6.76
CA PHE A 425 -7.39 0.07 -7.10
C PHE A 425 -7.24 -0.86 -5.88
N PRO A 426 -7.23 -2.20 -6.04
CA PRO A 426 -6.83 -3.12 -4.98
C PRO A 426 -5.39 -2.83 -4.52
N ILE A 427 -5.15 -2.78 -3.20
CA ILE A 427 -3.84 -2.48 -2.64
C ILE A 427 -3.33 -3.65 -1.80
N GLY A 428 -2.25 -4.29 -2.25
CA GLY A 428 -1.51 -5.29 -1.45
C GLY A 428 -0.65 -4.66 -0.35
N ALA A 429 0.05 -5.49 0.43
CA ALA A 429 0.88 -5.03 1.56
C ALA A 429 1.95 -4.00 1.17
N PHE A 430 2.57 -4.14 -0.01
CA PHE A 430 3.55 -3.18 -0.51
C PHE A 430 2.93 -1.80 -0.80
N GLY A 431 1.78 -1.77 -1.49
CA GLY A 431 1.08 -0.53 -1.78
C GLY A 431 0.61 0.18 -0.50
N MET A 432 0.24 -0.56 0.55
CA MET A 432 -0.09 0.00 1.86
C MET A 432 1.12 0.67 2.52
N LYS A 433 2.31 0.07 2.43
CA LYS A 433 3.56 0.70 2.90
C LYS A 433 3.85 2.00 2.15
N LEU A 434 3.70 2.01 0.82
CA LEU A 434 3.89 3.21 0.01
C LEU A 434 2.88 4.31 0.39
N CYS A 435 1.60 3.96 0.56
CA CYS A 435 0.56 4.90 1.00
C CYS A 435 0.89 5.52 2.36
N ARG A 436 1.47 4.74 3.28
CA ARG A 436 1.94 5.25 4.57
C ARG A 436 3.10 6.23 4.43
N ILE A 437 4.07 5.94 3.56
CA ILE A 437 5.18 6.86 3.26
C ILE A 437 4.63 8.17 2.68
N LEU A 438 3.71 8.08 1.70
CA LEU A 438 3.07 9.24 1.09
C LEU A 438 2.29 10.07 2.11
N TYR A 439 1.57 9.43 3.03
CA TYR A 439 0.88 10.13 4.12
C TYR A 439 1.86 10.95 4.96
N TYR A 440 2.97 10.34 5.41
CA TYR A 440 3.97 11.08 6.18
C TYR A 440 4.63 12.20 5.37
N ALA A 441 4.92 11.96 4.08
CA ALA A 441 5.49 12.95 3.19
C ALA A 441 4.57 14.17 2.96
N LEU A 442 3.26 13.96 2.90
CA LEU A 442 2.28 15.02 2.64
C LEU A 442 1.84 15.75 3.91
N VAL A 443 1.79 15.07 5.05
CA VAL A 443 1.20 15.61 6.27
C VAL A 443 2.25 16.05 7.29
N ILE A 444 3.36 15.31 7.46
CA ILE A 444 4.38 15.59 8.47
C ILE A 444 5.53 16.43 7.90
N THR A 445 6.04 16.09 6.72
CA THR A 445 7.20 16.76 6.13
C THR A 445 7.03 18.27 5.95
N PRO A 446 5.87 18.81 5.52
CA PRO A 446 5.69 20.26 5.40
C PRO A 446 5.88 20.99 6.73
N ALA A 447 5.35 20.45 7.83
CA ALA A 447 5.53 21.02 9.16
C ALA A 447 7.01 20.99 9.58
N GLY A 448 7.72 19.87 9.33
CA GLY A 448 9.14 19.75 9.62
C GLY A 448 10.02 20.74 8.83
N VAL A 449 9.74 20.92 7.53
CA VAL A 449 10.44 21.91 6.69
C VAL A 449 10.19 23.32 7.20
N LEU A 450 8.93 23.66 7.51
CA LEU A 450 8.57 24.97 8.07
C LEU A 450 9.26 25.23 9.40
N PHE A 451 9.36 24.23 10.27
CA PHE A 451 10.07 24.34 11.54
C PHE A 451 11.56 24.68 11.34
N ILE A 452 12.24 23.99 10.42
CA ILE A 452 13.65 24.26 10.08
C ILE A 452 13.81 25.69 9.53
N LEU A 453 12.90 26.14 8.66
CA LEU A 453 12.92 27.50 8.12
C LEU A 453 12.73 28.56 9.21
N ILE A 454 11.84 28.31 10.18
CA ILE A 454 11.64 29.18 11.34
C ILE A 454 12.91 29.24 12.20
N LEU A 455 13.51 28.09 12.53
CA LEU A 455 14.76 28.03 13.30
C LEU A 455 15.89 28.81 12.62
N LYS A 456 16.06 28.62 11.30
CA LYS A 456 17.07 29.32 10.52
C LYS A 456 16.87 30.84 10.59
N LYS A 457 15.63 31.33 10.50
CA LYS A 457 15.31 32.76 10.61
C LYS A 457 15.78 33.33 11.96
N PHE A 458 15.41 32.69 13.07
CA PHE A 458 15.81 33.14 14.41
C PHE A 458 17.33 33.09 14.64
N TYR A 459 18.04 32.18 13.98
CA TYR A 459 19.49 32.06 14.09
C TYR A 459 20.26 33.07 13.22
N THR A 460 19.68 33.56 12.13
CA THR A 460 20.30 34.56 11.24
C THR A 460 19.95 36.01 11.59
N GLU A 461 18.99 36.24 12.51
CA GLU A 461 18.62 37.56 13.02
C GLU A 461 19.35 37.91 14.34
N LYS A 462 20.28 37.05 14.80
CA LYS A 462 21.32 37.37 15.78
C LYS A 462 22.64 37.56 15.04
#